data_AF-A0A022XNF8-F1
#
_entry.id   AF-A0A022XNF8-F1
#
_cell.length_a   1.000
_cell.length_b   1.000
_cell.length_c   1.000
_cell.angle_alpha   90.00
_cell.angle_beta   90.00
_cell.angle_gamma   90.00
#
_symmetry.space_group_name_H-M   'P 1'
#
loop_
_entity.id
_entity.type
_entity.pdbx_description
1 polymer ?
#
loop_
_entity_poly.entity_id
_entity_poly.type
_entity_poly.pdbx_seq_one_letter_code
_entity_poly.pdbx_strand_id
1 'polypeptide(L)'
;MPLSYLLGTALIPSNQLRNRLLFFWHAYDAGTHLLIEGSFLYHCFFSYKQLQPGETIPGVYGPPYFLNRPDRAYGPAYGVGASARMWQEYGKADARWLGADLCVVCLELLTVLIGGPLAVYICYLLTMSSSTSATSASKAKYSSCLWFSSIILAVGELYGGFMTFGPEWFSGSVGLETSDPVYLWLYLVFFNVLWVIVPLWVISVAWGEIKVAFATAAVANKQTAKKIN
;
A
#
# COMPACT_ATOMS: atom_id res chain seq x y z
N MET A 1 11.38 -4.21 -7.95
CA MET A 1 11.22 -5.67 -8.16
C MET A 1 12.50 -6.46 -7.90
N PRO A 2 13.66 -6.21 -8.53
CA PRO A 2 14.87 -7.01 -8.28
C PRO A 2 15.38 -6.90 -6.84
N LEU A 3 15.37 -5.70 -6.26
CA LEU A 3 15.83 -5.49 -4.89
C LEU A 3 14.99 -6.27 -3.86
N SER A 4 13.66 -6.20 -3.95
CA SER A 4 12.74 -6.95 -3.08
C SER A 4 12.99 -8.45 -3.15
N TYR A 5 13.23 -8.98 -4.35
CA TYR A 5 13.56 -10.39 -4.56
C TYR A 5 14.93 -10.75 -3.97
N LEU A 6 15.97 -9.97 -4.29
CA LEU A 6 17.33 -10.19 -3.77
C LEU A 6 17.36 -10.16 -2.24
N LEU A 7 16.75 -9.14 -1.63
CA LEU A 7 16.64 -9.04 -0.18
C LEU A 7 15.87 -10.22 0.42
N GLY A 8 14.74 -10.62 -0.17
CA GLY A 8 13.98 -11.78 0.29
C GLY A 8 14.80 -13.08 0.23
N THR A 9 15.57 -13.29 -0.85
CA THR A 9 16.43 -14.48 -0.97
C THR A 9 17.64 -14.46 -0.03
N ALA A 10 18.16 -13.28 0.30
CA ALA A 10 19.31 -13.11 1.19
C ALA A 10 18.92 -13.20 2.68
N LEU A 11 17.76 -12.64 3.05
CA LEU A 11 17.35 -12.49 4.45
C LEU A 11 16.47 -13.63 4.96
N ILE A 12 15.79 -14.37 4.07
CA ILE A 12 14.89 -15.46 4.44
C ILE A 12 15.47 -16.81 3.96
N PRO A 13 15.56 -17.83 4.85
CA PRO A 13 16.05 -19.16 4.49
C PRO A 13 15.32 -19.78 3.28
N SER A 14 16.04 -20.55 2.47
CA SER A 14 15.54 -21.13 1.22
C SER A 14 14.42 -22.14 1.40
N ASN A 15 14.36 -22.80 2.56
CA ASN A 15 13.29 -23.73 2.90
C ASN A 15 11.99 -23.05 3.37
N GLN A 16 11.94 -21.71 3.46
CA GLN A 16 10.77 -20.95 3.91
C GLN A 16 10.14 -20.15 2.76
N LEU A 17 9.66 -20.85 1.73
CA LEU A 17 9.08 -20.23 0.52
C LEU A 17 7.97 -19.23 0.83
N ARG A 18 7.04 -19.57 1.72
CA ARG A 18 5.96 -18.66 2.15
C ARG A 18 6.51 -17.33 2.66
N ASN A 19 7.51 -17.38 3.54
CA ASN A 19 8.08 -16.18 4.15
C ASN A 19 8.89 -15.37 3.12
N ARG A 20 9.50 -16.02 2.12
CA ARG A 20 10.15 -15.34 0.99
C ARG A 20 9.15 -14.57 0.14
N LEU A 21 8.00 -15.18 -0.17
CA LEU A 21 6.93 -14.52 -0.93
C LEU A 21 6.32 -13.37 -0.14
N LEU A 22 6.05 -13.56 1.15
CA LEU A 22 5.58 -12.48 2.04
C LEU A 22 6.60 -11.34 2.11
N PHE A 23 7.90 -11.65 2.27
CA PHE A 23 8.94 -10.62 2.32
C PHE A 23 9.01 -9.86 1.00
N PHE A 24 9.02 -10.59 -0.13
CA PHE A 24 9.04 -9.98 -1.45
C PHE A 24 7.88 -9.00 -1.65
N TRP A 25 6.65 -9.42 -1.30
CA TRP A 25 5.47 -8.57 -1.38
C TRP A 25 5.65 -7.31 -0.55
N HIS A 26 5.89 -7.43 0.76
CA HIS A 26 5.96 -6.27 1.64
C HIS A 26 7.15 -5.34 1.32
N ALA A 27 8.26 -5.88 0.79
CA ALA A 27 9.37 -5.06 0.33
C ALA A 27 9.08 -4.35 -1.00
N TYR A 28 8.22 -4.94 -1.85
CA TYR A 28 7.70 -4.25 -3.03
C TYR A 28 6.71 -3.16 -2.63
N ASP A 29 5.75 -3.51 -1.77
CA ASP A 29 4.72 -2.64 -1.20
C ASP A 29 5.33 -1.39 -0.56
N ALA A 30 6.32 -1.58 0.32
CA ALA A 30 7.10 -0.51 0.91
C ALA A 30 7.77 0.41 -0.14
N GLY A 31 8.28 -0.16 -1.22
CA GLY A 31 8.87 0.61 -2.31
C GLY A 31 7.85 1.42 -3.08
N THR A 32 6.66 0.85 -3.33
CA THR A 32 5.54 1.54 -3.96
C THR A 32 5.10 2.72 -3.11
N HIS A 33 4.79 2.49 -1.83
CA HIS A 33 4.34 3.56 -0.95
C HIS A 33 5.41 4.64 -0.76
N LEU A 34 6.63 4.26 -0.36
CA LEU A 34 7.62 5.26 0.02
C LEU A 34 8.21 6.04 -1.17
N LEU A 35 8.37 5.39 -2.34
CA LEU A 35 9.04 6.00 -3.48
C LEU A 35 8.07 6.47 -4.55
N ILE A 36 7.11 5.63 -4.93
CA ILE A 36 6.18 5.93 -6.01
C ILE A 36 5.13 6.90 -5.47
N GLU A 37 4.31 6.50 -4.52
CA GLU A 37 3.26 7.33 -3.92
C GLU A 37 3.84 8.54 -3.17
N GLY A 38 4.99 8.36 -2.49
CA GLY A 38 5.74 9.47 -1.90
C GLY A 38 6.11 10.55 -2.93
N SER A 39 6.45 10.17 -4.16
CA SER A 39 6.70 11.14 -5.24
C SER A 39 5.44 11.82 -5.76
N PHE A 40 4.28 11.14 -5.73
CA PHE A 40 2.99 11.76 -6.05
C PHE A 40 2.68 12.86 -5.03
N LEU A 41 2.79 12.55 -3.73
CA LEU A 41 2.58 13.53 -2.67
C LEU A 41 3.53 14.72 -2.83
N TYR A 42 4.83 14.46 -3.09
CA TYR A 42 5.78 15.54 -3.36
C TYR A 42 5.26 16.49 -4.46
N HIS A 43 4.79 15.96 -5.58
CA HIS A 43 4.25 16.80 -6.65
C HIS A 43 2.94 17.50 -6.26
N CYS A 44 2.08 16.87 -5.46
CA CYS A 44 0.87 17.51 -4.94
C CYS A 44 1.17 18.70 -4.03
N PHE A 45 2.23 18.65 -3.23
CA PHE A 45 2.57 19.76 -2.31
C PHE A 45 3.50 20.82 -2.93
N PHE A 46 4.33 20.45 -3.92
CA PHE A 46 5.42 21.31 -4.38
C PHE A 46 5.40 21.65 -5.88
N SER A 47 4.63 20.95 -6.72
CA SER A 47 4.52 21.27 -8.15
C SER A 47 3.18 21.95 -8.43
N TYR A 48 3.24 23.18 -8.94
CA TYR A 48 2.04 23.95 -9.22
C TYR A 48 2.19 24.93 -10.38
N LYS A 49 1.05 25.29 -10.96
CA LYS A 49 0.90 26.43 -11.88
C LYS A 49 0.08 27.52 -11.17
N GLN A 50 0.55 28.77 -11.27
CA GLN A 50 -0.23 29.93 -10.86
C GLN A 50 -1.37 30.16 -11.85
N LEU A 51 -2.59 30.28 -11.35
CA LEU A 51 -3.78 30.51 -12.16
C LEU A 51 -4.00 32.00 -12.39
N GLN A 52 -4.43 32.34 -13.60
CA GLN A 52 -4.94 33.67 -13.92
C GLN A 52 -6.35 33.86 -13.34
N PRO A 53 -6.80 35.11 -13.09
CA PRO A 53 -8.16 35.36 -12.64
C PRO A 53 -9.21 34.77 -13.60
N GLY A 54 -10.08 33.89 -13.09
CA GLY A 54 -11.11 33.21 -13.88
C GLY A 54 -10.63 31.98 -14.66
N GLU A 55 -9.34 31.63 -14.59
CA GLU A 55 -8.82 30.38 -15.16
C GLU A 55 -9.38 29.18 -14.38
N THR A 56 -9.86 28.18 -15.11
CA THR A 56 -10.40 26.93 -14.55
C THR A 56 -9.47 25.76 -14.84
N ILE A 57 -9.51 24.74 -13.98
CA ILE A 57 -8.77 23.50 -14.19
C ILE A 57 -9.74 22.46 -14.76
N PRO A 58 -9.39 21.79 -15.87
CA PRO A 58 -10.19 20.68 -16.37
C PRO A 58 -10.46 19.63 -15.29
N GLY A 59 -11.72 19.21 -15.14
CA GLY A 59 -12.11 18.18 -14.17
C GLY A 59 -12.27 18.64 -12.73
N VAL A 60 -11.96 19.91 -12.40
CA VAL A 60 -12.20 20.47 -11.06
C VAL A 60 -13.43 21.39 -11.10
N TYR A 61 -14.47 21.02 -10.38
CA TYR A 61 -15.66 21.86 -10.23
C TYR A 61 -15.39 22.98 -9.20
N GLY A 62 -15.26 24.21 -9.69
CA GLY A 62 -14.97 25.39 -8.87
C GLY A 62 -13.47 25.63 -8.66
N PRO A 63 -13.09 26.52 -7.72
CA PRO A 63 -11.69 26.80 -7.41
C PRO A 63 -10.97 25.56 -6.85
N PRO A 64 -9.68 25.36 -7.14
CA PRO A 64 -8.87 24.30 -6.54
C PRO A 64 -8.61 24.62 -5.06
N TYR A 65 -9.50 24.20 -4.17
CA TYR A 65 -9.33 24.39 -2.73
C TYR A 65 -8.32 23.38 -2.13
N PHE A 66 -7.08 23.42 -2.61
CA PHE A 66 -5.96 22.71 -1.99
C PHE A 66 -5.10 23.71 -1.19
N LEU A 67 -4.80 23.40 0.07
CA LEU A 67 -4.04 24.25 1.00
C LEU A 67 -4.58 25.68 1.17
N ASN A 68 -5.89 25.87 0.92
CA ASN A 68 -6.53 27.19 0.91
C ASN A 68 -5.85 28.17 -0.09
N ARG A 69 -5.40 27.65 -1.24
CA ARG A 69 -4.77 28.42 -2.34
C ARG A 69 -5.58 28.30 -3.63
N PRO A 70 -6.69 29.06 -3.77
CA PRO A 70 -7.53 29.01 -4.97
C PRO A 70 -6.82 29.58 -6.22
N ASP A 71 -5.67 30.23 -6.04
CA ASP A 71 -4.86 30.86 -7.09
C ASP A 71 -3.86 29.89 -7.74
N ARG A 72 -3.88 28.60 -7.38
CA ARG A 72 -2.89 27.62 -7.83
C ARG A 72 -3.53 26.28 -8.17
N ALA A 73 -3.06 25.68 -9.25
CA ALA A 73 -3.32 24.29 -9.60
C ALA A 73 -2.10 23.46 -9.18
N TYR A 74 -2.30 22.48 -8.29
CA TYR A 74 -1.24 21.61 -7.78
C TYR A 74 -1.28 20.24 -8.43
N GLY A 75 -0.12 19.57 -8.50
CA GLY A 75 -0.03 18.16 -8.87
C GLY A 75 1.05 17.85 -9.93
N PRO A 76 1.21 16.56 -10.26
CA PRO A 76 2.22 16.10 -11.22
C PRO A 76 2.12 16.69 -12.62
N ALA A 77 0.95 17.18 -13.05
CA ALA A 77 0.78 17.86 -14.33
C ALA A 77 1.74 19.04 -14.52
N TYR A 78 2.12 19.69 -13.42
CA TYR A 78 3.00 20.86 -13.40
C TYR A 78 4.43 20.53 -12.96
N GLY A 79 4.70 19.25 -12.68
CA GLY A 79 6.01 18.76 -12.29
C GLY A 79 6.93 18.52 -13.49
N VAL A 80 8.23 18.50 -13.20
CA VAL A 80 9.29 18.12 -14.15
C VAL A 80 10.12 16.96 -13.60
N GLY A 81 10.87 16.29 -14.47
CA GLY A 81 11.72 15.15 -14.09
C GLY A 81 11.00 13.80 -14.15
N ALA A 82 11.73 12.73 -13.81
CA ALA A 82 11.29 11.35 -14.04
C ALA A 82 10.01 10.98 -13.26
N SER A 83 9.91 11.36 -11.98
CA SER A 83 8.72 11.08 -11.16
C SER A 83 7.48 11.79 -11.69
N ALA A 84 7.59 13.05 -12.11
CA ALA A 84 6.48 13.79 -12.71
C ALA A 84 6.03 13.13 -14.02
N ARG A 85 6.97 12.73 -14.89
CA ARG A 85 6.66 12.07 -16.16
C ARG A 85 5.97 10.73 -15.96
N MET A 86 6.36 9.96 -14.95
CA MET A 86 5.69 8.72 -14.58
C MET A 86 4.23 8.96 -14.18
N TRP A 87 3.96 9.96 -13.33
CA TRP A 87 2.59 10.30 -12.94
C TRP A 87 1.79 10.93 -14.06
N GLN A 88 2.42 11.68 -14.96
CA GLN A 88 1.77 12.18 -16.18
C GLN A 88 1.38 11.05 -17.12
N GLU A 89 2.16 9.96 -17.16
CA GLU A 89 1.82 8.76 -17.92
C GLU A 89 0.66 8.00 -17.27
N TYR A 90 0.74 7.75 -15.96
CA TYR A 90 -0.35 7.10 -15.22
C TYR A 90 -1.64 7.94 -15.25
N GLY A 91 -1.51 9.27 -15.25
CA GLY A 91 -2.60 10.22 -15.34
C GLY A 91 -3.39 10.18 -16.65
N LYS A 92 -2.90 9.48 -17.68
CA LYS A 92 -3.68 9.17 -18.88
C LYS A 92 -4.75 8.10 -18.63
N ALA A 93 -4.50 7.21 -17.66
CA ALA A 93 -5.46 6.20 -17.22
C ALA A 93 -6.38 6.71 -16.11
N ASP A 94 -5.84 7.52 -15.19
CA ASP A 94 -6.60 8.14 -14.09
C ASP A 94 -6.20 9.60 -13.92
N ALA A 95 -7.00 10.51 -14.49
CA ALA A 95 -6.71 11.94 -14.56
C ALA A 95 -6.59 12.61 -13.18
N ARG A 96 -7.14 12.00 -12.11
CA ARG A 96 -7.05 12.53 -10.75
C ARG A 96 -5.60 12.59 -10.25
N TRP A 97 -4.74 11.70 -10.76
CA TRP A 97 -3.32 11.64 -10.42
C TRP A 97 -2.48 12.73 -11.11
N LEU A 98 -3.07 13.52 -12.01
CA LEU A 98 -2.43 14.70 -12.58
C LEU A 98 -2.50 15.92 -11.65
N GLY A 99 -3.50 15.94 -10.75
CA GLY A 99 -3.78 17.03 -9.82
C GLY A 99 -3.63 16.61 -8.36
N ALA A 100 -3.93 17.54 -7.45
CA ALA A 100 -4.06 17.28 -6.03
C ALA A 100 -5.53 16.96 -5.67
N ASP A 101 -6.06 15.86 -6.20
CA ASP A 101 -7.38 15.36 -5.81
C ASP A 101 -7.39 15.05 -4.31
N LEU A 102 -8.34 15.61 -3.55
CA LEU A 102 -8.34 15.51 -2.09
C LEU A 102 -8.55 14.08 -1.59
N CYS A 103 -9.35 13.28 -2.28
CA CYS A 103 -9.55 11.89 -1.90
C CYS A 103 -8.25 11.10 -2.08
N VAL A 104 -7.62 11.22 -3.26
CA VAL A 104 -6.36 10.54 -3.55
C VAL A 104 -5.25 11.04 -2.62
N VAL A 105 -5.05 12.35 -2.47
CA VAL A 105 -4.01 12.90 -1.57
C VAL A 105 -4.18 12.44 -0.12
N CYS A 106 -5.42 12.38 0.40
CA CYS A 106 -5.67 11.88 1.75
C CYS A 106 -5.39 10.38 1.90
N LEU A 107 -5.71 9.57 0.87
CA LEU A 107 -5.35 8.15 0.84
C LEU A 107 -3.83 7.98 0.84
N GLU A 108 -3.15 8.68 -0.08
CA GLU A 108 -1.71 8.55 -0.25
C GLU A 108 -0.91 9.06 0.97
N LEU A 109 -1.43 10.03 1.72
CA LEU A 109 -0.83 10.40 3.01
C LEU A 109 -0.82 9.23 3.99
N LEU A 110 -1.87 8.42 4.03
CA LEU A 110 -1.93 7.26 4.93
C LEU A 110 -1.05 6.13 4.42
N THR A 111 -1.04 5.83 3.12
CA THR A 111 -0.19 4.79 2.56
C THR A 111 1.30 5.14 2.73
N VAL A 112 1.70 6.39 2.47
CA VAL A 112 3.10 6.82 2.59
C VAL A 112 3.55 6.92 4.06
N LEU A 113 2.74 7.50 4.94
CA LEU A 113 3.15 7.77 6.33
C LEU A 113 2.90 6.60 7.29
N ILE A 114 2.00 5.67 6.93
CA ILE A 114 1.64 4.51 7.76
C ILE A 114 1.91 3.21 7.01
N GLY A 115 1.36 3.04 5.80
CA GLY A 115 1.48 1.81 5.01
C GLY A 115 2.93 1.42 4.72
N GLY A 116 3.70 2.32 4.11
CA GLY A 116 5.11 2.13 3.77
C GLY A 116 5.98 1.76 4.98
N PRO A 117 5.98 2.54 6.08
CA PRO A 117 6.72 2.20 7.28
C PRO A 117 6.28 0.86 7.89
N LEU A 118 4.98 0.55 7.88
CA LEU A 118 4.45 -0.72 8.38
C LEU A 118 4.91 -1.90 7.51
N ALA A 119 4.95 -1.75 6.19
CA ALA A 119 5.46 -2.75 5.25
C ALA A 119 6.97 -3.03 5.47
N VAL A 120 7.77 -1.98 5.71
CA VAL A 120 9.19 -2.13 6.12
C VAL A 120 9.30 -2.86 7.45
N TYR A 121 8.47 -2.51 8.43
CA TYR A 121 8.46 -3.18 9.73
C TYR A 121 8.09 -4.67 9.61
N ILE A 122 7.14 -5.01 8.74
CA ILE A 122 6.78 -6.40 8.44
C ILE A 122 7.98 -7.16 7.83
N CYS A 123 8.75 -6.55 6.93
CA CYS A 123 9.97 -7.15 6.39
C CYS A 123 11.00 -7.46 7.49
N TYR A 124 11.18 -6.53 8.44
CA TYR A 124 12.03 -6.75 9.61
C TYR A 124 11.52 -7.92 10.46
N LEU A 125 10.22 -7.95 10.77
CA LEU A 125 9.60 -9.02 11.57
C LEU A 125 9.69 -10.39 10.90
N LEU A 126 9.51 -10.46 9.58
CA LEU A 126 9.71 -11.67 8.77
C LEU A 126 11.15 -12.18 8.89
N THR A 127 12.13 -11.27 8.80
CA THR A 127 13.55 -11.63 8.95
C THR A 127 13.84 -12.20 10.34
N MET A 128 13.34 -11.53 11.39
CA MET A 128 13.59 -11.95 12.77
C MET A 128 12.86 -13.25 13.13
N SER A 129 11.63 -13.45 12.66
CA SER A 129 10.86 -14.68 12.88
C SER A 129 11.41 -15.88 12.08
N SER A 130 11.99 -15.62 10.91
CA SER A 130 12.55 -16.66 10.03
C SER A 130 13.97 -17.11 10.41
N SER A 131 14.64 -16.39 11.31
CA SER A 131 16.03 -16.65 11.74
C SER A 131 16.22 -18.06 12.31
N THR A 132 17.25 -18.79 11.89
CA THR A 132 17.56 -20.13 12.40
C THR A 132 18.16 -20.11 13.80
N SER A 133 18.82 -19.02 14.19
CA SER A 133 19.55 -18.89 15.46
C SER A 133 18.70 -18.29 16.59
N ALA A 134 17.48 -17.80 16.29
CA ALA A 134 16.60 -17.20 17.29
C ALA A 134 15.93 -18.25 18.19
N THR A 135 15.80 -17.92 19.48
CA THR A 135 15.08 -18.76 20.45
C THR A 135 13.59 -18.85 20.11
N SER A 136 12.92 -19.91 20.56
CA SER A 136 11.47 -20.08 20.37
C SER A 136 10.66 -18.93 20.96
N ALA A 137 11.07 -18.37 22.10
CA ALA A 137 10.41 -17.23 22.72
C ALA A 137 10.53 -15.96 21.87
N SER A 138 11.73 -15.68 21.33
CA SER A 138 11.94 -14.55 20.42
C SER A 138 11.12 -14.71 19.15
N LYS A 139 11.10 -15.91 18.54
CA LYS A 139 10.29 -16.18 17.34
C LYS A 139 8.80 -15.95 17.59
N ALA A 140 8.28 -16.40 18.73
CA ALA A 140 6.88 -16.18 19.08
C ALA A 140 6.55 -14.68 19.20
N LYS A 141 7.41 -13.89 19.85
CA LYS A 141 7.26 -12.44 19.96
C LYS A 141 7.23 -11.75 18.59
N TYR A 142 8.17 -12.08 17.70
CA TYR A 142 8.21 -11.46 16.37
C TYR A 142 7.04 -11.91 15.50
N SER A 143 6.63 -13.17 15.60
CA SER A 143 5.50 -13.71 14.82
C SER A 143 4.17 -13.09 15.23
N SER A 144 3.93 -12.83 16.52
CA SER A 144 2.69 -12.16 16.95
C SER A 144 2.59 -10.73 16.41
N CYS A 145 3.67 -9.95 16.52
CA CYS A 145 3.74 -8.62 15.93
C CYS A 145 3.60 -8.66 14.40
N LEU A 146 4.19 -9.67 13.74
CA LEU A 146 4.13 -9.85 12.29
C LEU A 146 2.70 -9.97 11.82
N TRP A 147 1.95 -10.92 12.37
CA TRP A 147 0.60 -11.21 11.89
C TRP A 147 -0.37 -10.09 12.21
N PHE A 148 -0.24 -9.45 13.37
CA PHE A 148 -1.04 -8.27 13.70
C PHE A 148 -0.79 -7.12 12.72
N SER A 149 0.49 -6.81 12.47
CA SER A 149 0.88 -5.73 11.54
C SER A 149 0.45 -6.04 10.10
N SER A 150 0.59 -7.30 9.67
CA SER A 150 0.20 -7.75 8.33
C SER A 150 -1.29 -7.63 8.09
N ILE A 151 -2.12 -7.91 9.10
CA ILE A 151 -3.58 -7.72 9.00
C ILE A 151 -3.94 -6.24 8.91
N ILE A 152 -3.33 -5.38 9.73
CA ILE A 152 -3.58 -3.93 9.70
C ILE A 152 -3.25 -3.37 8.31
N LEU A 153 -2.07 -3.69 7.78
CA LEU A 153 -1.65 -3.23 6.46
C LEU A 153 -2.59 -3.78 5.39
N ALA A 154 -2.84 -5.09 5.35
CA ALA A 154 -3.68 -5.71 4.33
C ALA A 154 -5.11 -5.18 4.31
N VAL A 155 -5.70 -4.89 5.47
CA VAL A 155 -7.03 -4.24 5.54
C VAL A 155 -6.96 -2.80 5.04
N GLY A 156 -5.89 -2.07 5.39
CA GLY A 156 -5.60 -0.74 4.88
C GLY A 156 -5.52 -0.71 3.35
N GLU A 157 -4.78 -1.65 2.74
CA GLU A 157 -4.66 -1.77 1.28
C GLU A 157 -6.00 -2.03 0.60
N LEU A 158 -6.81 -2.96 1.14
CA LEU A 158 -8.14 -3.26 0.58
C LEU A 158 -9.09 -2.06 0.68
N TYR A 159 -9.04 -1.35 1.81
CA TYR A 159 -9.84 -0.14 2.00
C TYR A 159 -9.38 0.99 1.09
N GLY A 160 -8.06 1.21 0.97
CA GLY A 160 -7.46 2.20 0.09
C GLY A 160 -7.84 1.95 -1.36
N GLY A 161 -7.66 0.71 -1.85
CA GLY A 161 -8.08 0.32 -3.20
C GLY A 161 -9.57 0.54 -3.45
N PHE A 162 -10.43 0.24 -2.47
CA PHE A 162 -11.86 0.56 -2.58
C PHE A 162 -12.09 2.07 -2.66
N MET A 163 -11.42 2.88 -1.85
CA MET A 163 -11.59 4.34 -1.87
C MET A 163 -11.01 5.00 -3.12
N THR A 164 -10.04 4.37 -3.80
CA THR A 164 -9.53 4.85 -5.08
C THR A 164 -10.57 4.70 -6.20
N PHE A 165 -11.31 3.58 -6.26
CA PHE A 165 -12.22 3.29 -7.38
C PHE A 165 -13.71 3.43 -7.06
N GLY A 166 -14.11 3.17 -5.81
CA GLY A 166 -15.49 3.25 -5.35
C GLY A 166 -16.16 4.58 -5.68
N PRO A 167 -15.57 5.74 -5.30
CA PRO A 167 -16.11 7.05 -5.67
C PRO A 167 -16.28 7.24 -7.19
N GLU A 168 -15.36 6.69 -8.00
CA GLU A 168 -15.45 6.78 -9.46
C GLU A 168 -16.61 5.97 -10.02
N TRP A 169 -16.98 4.84 -9.43
CA TRP A 169 -18.16 4.11 -9.89
C TRP A 169 -19.45 4.90 -9.67
N PHE A 170 -19.51 5.72 -8.62
CA PHE A 170 -20.65 6.60 -8.36
C PHE A 170 -20.62 7.89 -9.17
N SER A 171 -19.44 8.39 -9.56
CA SER A 171 -19.29 9.58 -10.40
C SER A 171 -19.47 9.30 -11.90
N GLY A 172 -19.60 8.02 -12.29
CA GLY A 172 -19.63 7.60 -13.70
C GLY A 172 -18.24 7.45 -14.32
N SER A 173 -17.21 7.33 -13.48
CA SER A 173 -15.81 7.08 -13.84
C SER A 173 -15.22 8.18 -14.73
N VAL A 174 -15.61 9.42 -14.46
CA VAL A 174 -15.23 10.60 -15.26
C VAL A 174 -13.74 10.93 -15.19
N GLY A 175 -13.03 10.46 -14.15
CA GLY A 175 -11.59 10.57 -14.02
C GLY A 175 -10.83 9.40 -14.64
N LEU A 176 -11.50 8.32 -15.05
CA LEU A 176 -10.86 7.10 -15.55
C LEU A 176 -11.02 6.95 -17.07
N GLU A 177 -9.93 6.59 -17.75
CA GLU A 177 -9.98 6.20 -19.15
C GLU A 177 -10.34 4.71 -19.28
N THR A 178 -11.60 4.46 -19.64
CA THR A 178 -12.18 3.11 -19.69
C THR A 178 -12.36 2.56 -21.12
N SER A 179 -12.12 3.37 -22.14
CA SER A 179 -12.27 2.99 -23.55
C SER A 179 -10.99 2.41 -24.13
N ASP A 180 -9.82 2.86 -23.67
CA ASP A 180 -8.54 2.32 -24.09
C ASP A 180 -8.20 1.02 -23.33
N PRO A 181 -7.97 -0.12 -24.02
CA PRO A 181 -7.69 -1.39 -23.36
C PRO A 181 -6.40 -1.42 -22.54
N VAL A 182 -5.38 -0.64 -22.91
CA VAL A 182 -4.11 -0.58 -22.16
C VAL A 182 -4.33 0.16 -20.85
N TYR A 183 -5.02 1.30 -20.90
CA TYR A 183 -5.33 2.06 -19.69
C TYR A 183 -6.28 1.29 -18.78
N LEU A 184 -7.35 0.70 -19.31
CA LEU A 184 -8.28 -0.07 -18.50
C LEU A 184 -7.65 -1.34 -17.93
N TRP A 185 -7.15 -2.24 -18.77
CA TRP A 185 -6.80 -3.59 -18.30
C TRP A 185 -5.41 -3.67 -17.70
N LEU A 186 -4.43 -2.95 -18.25
CA LEU A 186 -3.06 -2.99 -17.72
C LEU A 186 -2.88 -1.99 -16.59
N TYR A 187 -3.25 -0.71 -16.77
CA TYR A 187 -2.96 0.32 -15.78
C TYR A 187 -3.93 0.24 -14.60
N LEU A 188 -5.24 0.22 -14.86
CA LEU A 188 -6.24 0.25 -13.81
C LEU A 188 -6.49 -1.15 -13.21
N VAL A 189 -6.74 -2.18 -14.02
CA VAL A 189 -7.10 -3.50 -13.46
C VAL A 189 -5.87 -4.29 -12.98
N PHE A 190 -4.88 -4.54 -13.85
CA PHE A 190 -3.79 -5.47 -13.54
C PHE A 190 -2.92 -5.01 -12.37
N PHE A 191 -2.51 -3.73 -12.32
CA PHE A 191 -1.69 -3.27 -11.20
C PHE A 191 -2.48 -3.23 -9.88
N ASN A 192 -3.74 -2.80 -9.89
CA ASN A 192 -4.51 -2.65 -8.66
C ASN A 192 -5.06 -3.98 -8.12
N VAL A 193 -5.34 -4.98 -8.98
CA VAL A 193 -5.82 -6.29 -8.50
C VAL A 193 -4.78 -7.03 -7.65
N LEU A 194 -3.49 -6.68 -7.79
CA LEU A 194 -2.43 -7.20 -6.92
C LEU A 194 -2.65 -6.77 -5.46
N TRP A 195 -3.04 -5.52 -5.24
CA TRP A 195 -3.45 -4.96 -3.94
C TRP A 195 -4.84 -5.44 -3.46
N VAL A 196 -5.48 -6.34 -4.20
CA VAL A 196 -6.67 -7.08 -3.74
C VAL A 196 -6.29 -8.51 -3.39
N ILE A 197 -5.70 -9.23 -4.33
CA ILE A 197 -5.41 -10.67 -4.19
C ILE A 197 -4.37 -10.91 -3.10
N VAL A 198 -3.29 -10.13 -3.07
CA VAL A 198 -2.20 -10.37 -2.12
C VAL A 198 -2.60 -10.03 -0.69
N PRO A 199 -3.25 -8.88 -0.40
CA PRO A 199 -3.80 -8.61 0.93
C PRO A 199 -4.80 -9.67 1.41
N LEU A 200 -5.72 -10.15 0.56
CA LEU A 200 -6.64 -11.24 0.93
C LEU A 200 -5.90 -12.54 1.29
N TRP A 201 -4.84 -12.87 0.55
CA TRP A 201 -3.98 -14.00 0.87
C TRP A 201 -3.25 -13.79 2.20
N VAL A 202 -2.68 -12.61 2.45
CA VAL A 202 -2.00 -12.27 3.70
C VAL A 202 -2.94 -12.42 4.90
N ILE A 203 -4.17 -11.90 4.81
CA ILE A 203 -5.19 -12.05 5.85
C ILE A 203 -5.52 -13.52 6.09
N SER A 204 -5.67 -14.31 5.03
CA SER A 204 -5.98 -15.74 5.12
C SER A 204 -4.87 -16.53 5.82
N VAL A 205 -3.60 -16.22 5.52
CA VAL A 205 -2.43 -16.81 6.18
C VAL A 205 -2.38 -16.39 7.65
N ALA A 206 -2.49 -15.10 7.94
CA ALA A 206 -2.44 -14.57 9.30
C ALA A 206 -3.56 -15.16 10.17
N TRP A 207 -4.77 -15.30 9.63
CA TRP A 207 -5.89 -15.97 10.30
C TRP A 207 -5.57 -17.43 10.65
N GLY A 208 -4.93 -18.16 9.75
CA GLY A 208 -4.46 -19.53 10.00
C GLY A 208 -3.50 -19.60 11.19
N GLU A 209 -2.51 -18.72 11.22
CA GLU A 209 -1.49 -18.65 12.27
C GLU A 209 -2.09 -18.27 13.63
N ILE A 210 -3.02 -17.31 13.63
CA ILE A 210 -3.77 -16.91 14.83
C ILE A 210 -4.57 -18.10 15.38
N LYS A 211 -5.32 -18.83 14.54
CA LYS A 211 -6.10 -20.01 14.98
C LYS A 211 -5.20 -21.05 15.66
N VAL A 212 -4.04 -21.34 15.08
CA VAL A 212 -3.08 -22.32 15.65
C VAL A 212 -2.56 -21.84 17.00
N ALA A 213 -2.23 -20.55 17.13
CA ALA A 213 -1.77 -19.96 18.38
C ALA A 213 -2.83 -20.09 19.50
N PHE A 214 -4.08 -19.73 19.21
CA PHE A 214 -5.18 -19.84 20.18
C PHE A 214 -5.50 -21.29 20.56
N ALA A 215 -5.48 -22.22 19.59
CA ALA A 215 -5.69 -23.65 19.87
C ALA A 215 -4.59 -24.21 20.78
N THR A 216 -3.33 -23.85 20.53
CA THR A 216 -2.18 -24.29 21.33
C THR A 216 -2.27 -23.75 22.77
N ALA A 217 -2.62 -22.48 22.93
CA ALA A 217 -2.82 -21.87 24.25
C ALA A 217 -3.94 -22.56 25.05
N ALA A 218 -5.05 -22.91 24.41
CA ALA A 218 -6.16 -23.61 25.04
C ALA A 218 -5.76 -25.01 25.56
N VAL A 219 -4.93 -25.75 24.80
CA VAL A 219 -4.42 -27.06 25.22
C VAL A 219 -3.43 -26.93 26.40
N ALA A 220 -2.51 -25.96 26.32
CA ALA A 220 -1.55 -25.71 27.40
C ALA A 220 -2.24 -25.36 28.72
N ASN A 221 -3.26 -24.50 28.68
CA ASN A 221 -4.03 -24.13 29.87
C ASN A 221 -4.73 -25.33 30.52
N LYS A 222 -5.27 -26.27 29.72
CA LYS A 222 -5.86 -27.51 30.23
C LYS A 222 -4.84 -28.42 30.91
N GLN A 223 -3.61 -28.51 30.39
CA GLN A 223 -2.54 -29.32 30.98
C GLN A 223 -2.05 -28.71 32.30
N THR A 224 -1.91 -27.38 32.38
CA THR A 224 -1.55 -26.69 33.61
C THR A 224 -2.61 -26.90 34.69
N ALA A 225 -3.90 -26.78 34.35
CA ALA A 225 -4.99 -27.04 35.29
C ALA A 225 -4.98 -28.49 35.82
N LYS A 226 -4.67 -29.49 34.96
CA LYS A 226 -4.54 -30.89 35.38
C LYS A 226 -3.34 -31.20 36.27
N LYS A 227 -2.29 -30.36 36.29
CA LYS A 227 -1.10 -30.56 37.14
C LYS A 227 -1.28 -29.95 38.54
N ILE A 228 -2.27 -29.07 38.73
CA ILE A 228 -2.53 -28.37 39.99
C ILE A 228 -3.58 -29.11 40.84
N ASN A 229 -4.39 -29.97 40.20
CA ASN A 229 -5.34 -30.88 40.84
C ASN A 229 -4.73 -32.27 41.03
#